data_AF-A0A9E5WNL3-F1
#
_entry.id   AF-A0A9E5WNL3-F1
#
_cell.length_a   1.000
_cell.length_b   1.000
_cell.length_c   1.000
_cell.angle_alpha   90.00
_cell.angle_beta   90.00
_cell.angle_gamma   90.00
#
_symmetry.space_group_name_H-M   'P 1'
#
loop_
_entity.id
_entity.type
_entity.pdbx_description
1 polymer ?
#
loop_
_entity_poly.entity_id
_entity_poly.type
_entity_poly.pdbx_seq_one_letter_code
_entity_poly.pdbx_strand_id
1 'polypeptide(L)'
;YEDADQRSAVEQLTGTTADSATRWQITLALLTSDNARLLRDLTGPYRVRVYRFSDQTTRIADLAKPGDVDEFVSALRRLSPAGSQTRPGAALRHVLDQFRGTPLAAVIVLSDGVTTTGPADSLAEAVATDEAPPVFAVGLGSPAAP
;
A
#
# COMPACT_ATOMS: atom_id res chain seq x y z
N TYR A 1 -3.06 16.81 10.54
CA TYR A 1 -3.59 15.88 11.54
C TYR A 1 -4.53 16.61 12.47
N GLU A 2 -5.81 16.21 12.49
CA GLU A 2 -6.81 16.79 13.40
C GLU A 2 -6.75 16.15 14.79
N ASP A 3 -6.23 14.93 14.87
CA ASP A 3 -6.09 14.15 16.10
C ASP A 3 -4.64 14.17 16.64
N ALA A 4 -4.49 14.39 17.94
CA ALA A 4 -3.20 14.39 18.64
C ALA A 4 -2.57 12.99 18.67
N ASP A 5 -3.39 11.94 18.76
CA ASP A 5 -2.92 10.55 18.80
C ASP A 5 -2.31 10.15 17.45
N GLN A 6 -2.91 10.62 16.35
CA GLN A 6 -2.39 10.40 15.00
C GLN A 6 -1.04 11.10 14.77
N ARG A 7 -0.84 12.32 15.28
CA ARG A 7 0.46 13.00 15.20
C ARG A 7 1.53 12.22 15.94
N SER A 8 1.25 11.84 17.19
CA SER A 8 2.20 11.08 18.01
C SER A 8 2.56 9.75 17.35
N ALA A 9 1.59 9.05 16.74
CA ALA A 9 1.86 7.80 16.02
C ALA A 9 2.76 8.02 14.80
N VAL A 10 2.53 9.07 13.99
CA VAL A 10 3.38 9.38 12.84
C VAL A 10 4.80 9.74 13.25
N GLU A 11 4.96 10.50 14.33
CA GLU A 11 6.27 10.87 14.88
C GLU A 11 7.02 9.66 15.41
N GLN A 12 6.35 8.76 16.13
CA GLN A 12 6.94 7.52 16.60
C GLN A 12 7.32 6.57 15.47
N LEU A 13 6.51 6.49 14.40
CA LEU A 13 6.75 5.61 13.26
C LEU A 13 7.86 6.14 12.33
N THR A 14 7.86 7.45 12.05
CA THR A 14 8.76 8.05 11.05
C THR A 14 10.03 8.66 11.65
N GLY A 15 10.06 8.93 12.95
CA GLY A 15 11.15 9.66 13.60
C GLY A 15 11.28 11.12 13.16
N THR A 16 10.28 11.65 12.48
CA THR A 16 10.19 13.04 11.97
C THR A 16 8.92 13.68 12.52
N THR A 17 8.91 15.00 12.70
CA THR A 17 7.71 15.77 13.05
C THR A 17 6.56 15.44 12.11
N ALA A 18 5.35 15.27 12.66
CA ALA A 18 4.20 14.85 11.85
C ALA A 18 3.95 15.77 10.65
N ASP A 19 4.19 17.07 10.82
CA ASP A 19 3.97 18.09 9.78
C ASP A 19 5.04 18.08 8.67
N SER A 20 6.17 17.39 8.84
CA SER A 20 7.25 17.29 7.83
C SER A 20 7.38 15.90 7.22
N ALA A 21 6.66 14.90 7.74
CA ALA A 21 6.69 13.55 7.23
C ALA A 21 5.94 13.46 5.89
N THR A 22 6.66 13.15 4.80
CA THR A 22 6.03 12.83 3.53
C THR A 22 5.19 11.56 3.65
N ARG A 23 4.12 11.47 2.86
CA ARG A 23 3.26 10.28 2.82
C ARG A 23 4.04 9.01 2.49
N TRP A 24 5.04 9.13 1.63
CA TRP A 24 5.98 8.06 1.33
C TRP A 24 6.80 7.62 2.54
N GLN A 25 7.29 8.56 3.36
CA GLN A 25 7.98 8.23 4.61
C GLN A 25 7.05 7.51 5.58
N ILE A 26 5.76 7.85 5.63
CA ILE A 26 4.76 7.13 6.43
C ILE A 26 4.59 5.69 5.91
N THR A 27 4.43 5.50 4.60
CA THR A 27 4.36 4.16 3.99
C THR A 27 5.62 3.34 4.28
N LEU A 28 6.79 3.95 4.11
CA LEU A 28 8.06 3.30 4.36
C LEU A 28 8.21 2.92 5.83
N ALA A 29 7.86 3.83 6.75
CA ALA A 29 7.85 3.57 8.18
C ALA A 29 6.89 2.42 8.52
N LEU A 30 5.65 2.45 8.03
CA LEU A 30 4.66 1.38 8.27
C LEU A 30 5.18 0.02 7.82
N LEU A 31 5.71 -0.07 6.59
CA LEU A 31 6.18 -1.34 6.00
C LEU A 31 7.50 -1.84 6.60
N THR A 32 8.32 -0.95 7.17
CA THR A 32 9.65 -1.29 7.70
C THR A 32 9.76 -1.25 9.22
N SER A 33 8.71 -0.80 9.92
CA SER A 33 8.60 -0.77 11.38
C SER A 33 8.82 -2.16 12.00
N ASP A 34 9.34 -2.19 13.22
CA ASP A 34 9.61 -3.40 13.99
C ASP A 34 10.36 -4.48 13.17
N ASN A 35 11.40 -4.08 12.45
CA ASN A 35 12.16 -4.96 11.55
C ASN A 35 11.28 -5.59 10.44
N ALA A 36 10.40 -4.78 9.84
CA ALA A 36 9.40 -5.21 8.86
C ALA A 36 8.56 -6.40 9.33
N ARG A 37 8.14 -6.39 10.60
CA ARG A 37 7.35 -7.46 11.22
C ARG A 37 6.08 -7.76 10.44
N LEU A 38 5.34 -6.73 10.01
CA LEU A 38 4.12 -6.91 9.22
C LEU A 38 4.38 -7.73 7.94
N LEU A 39 5.44 -7.41 7.19
CA LEU A 39 5.79 -8.13 5.97
C LEU A 39 6.22 -9.57 6.29
N ARG A 40 6.93 -9.80 7.39
CA ARG A 40 7.34 -11.15 7.85
C ARG A 40 6.15 -12.00 8.27
N ASP A 41 5.24 -11.42 9.04
CA ASP A 41 4.03 -12.07 9.52
C ASP A 41 3.10 -12.44 8.33
N LEU A 42 3.04 -11.60 7.29
CA LEU A 42 2.32 -11.93 6.05
C LEU A 42 3.05 -12.97 5.18
N THR A 43 4.38 -12.89 5.07
CA THR A 43 5.18 -13.80 4.21
C THR A 43 5.43 -15.18 4.81
N GLY A 44 5.09 -15.38 6.09
CA GLY A 44 5.13 -16.70 6.72
C GLY A 44 4.07 -17.66 6.14
N PRO A 45 2.77 -17.34 6.25
CA PRO A 45 1.68 -18.18 5.74
C PRO A 45 1.30 -17.89 4.29
N TYR A 46 1.69 -16.76 3.70
CA TYR A 46 1.29 -16.35 2.35
C TYR A 46 2.47 -15.98 1.46
N ARG A 47 2.31 -16.19 0.15
CA ARG A 47 3.17 -15.56 -0.87
C ARG A 47 2.64 -14.16 -1.14
N VAL A 48 3.42 -13.14 -0.82
CA VAL A 48 3.03 -11.73 -0.90
C VAL A 48 3.59 -11.11 -2.17
N ARG A 49 2.73 -10.76 -3.13
CA ARG A 49 3.13 -9.96 -4.31
C ARG A 49 2.87 -8.49 -4.04
N VAL A 50 3.88 -7.65 -4.20
CA VAL A 50 3.78 -6.21 -3.96
C VAL A 50 3.70 -5.48 -5.28
N TYR A 51 2.70 -4.62 -5.40
CA TYR A 51 2.46 -3.77 -6.56
C TYR A 51 2.54 -2.31 -6.14
N ARG A 52 3.11 -1.47 -7.00
CA ARG A 52 2.92 -0.01 -6.94
C ARG A 52 1.89 0.38 -7.99
N PHE A 53 1.13 1.44 -7.71
CA PHE A 53 0.22 2.01 -8.69
C PHE A 53 0.27 3.54 -8.67
N SER A 54 0.12 4.10 -9.86
CA SER A 54 -0.04 5.53 -10.12
C SER A 54 -0.96 5.70 -11.33
N ASP A 55 -0.42 6.19 -12.44
CA ASP A 55 -0.95 6.09 -13.81
C ASP A 55 -0.92 4.65 -14.33
N GLN A 56 0.07 3.85 -13.91
CA GLN A 56 0.23 2.44 -14.26
C GLN A 56 0.37 1.58 -13.01
N THR A 57 0.05 0.29 -13.14
CA THR A 57 0.26 -0.71 -12.08
C THR A 57 1.45 -1.57 -12.42
N THR A 58 2.42 -1.67 -11.51
CA THR A 58 3.65 -2.44 -11.72
C THR A 58 3.95 -3.29 -10.51
N ARG A 59 4.22 -4.59 -10.73
CA ARG A 59 4.73 -5.46 -9.67
C ARG A 59 6.17 -5.08 -9.34
N ILE A 60 6.43 -4.81 -8.06
CA ILE A 60 7.76 -4.41 -7.57
C ILE A 60 8.44 -5.51 -6.74
N ALA A 61 7.68 -6.47 -6.22
CA ALA A 61 8.25 -7.61 -5.52
C ALA A 61 7.33 -8.84 -5.54
N ASP A 62 7.94 -10.00 -5.30
CA ASP A 62 7.27 -11.27 -5.09
C ASP A 62 7.99 -11.96 -3.91
N LEU A 63 7.37 -11.89 -2.73
CA LEU A 63 7.91 -12.36 -1.47
C LEU A 63 7.31 -13.74 -1.18
N ALA A 64 8.07 -14.80 -1.47
CA ALA A 64 7.64 -16.18 -1.31
C ALA A 64 8.04 -16.77 0.05
N LYS A 65 9.03 -16.17 0.72
CA LYS A 65 9.52 -16.59 2.04
C LYS A 65 9.97 -15.38 2.87
N PRO A 66 10.03 -15.49 4.21
CA PRO A 66 10.45 -14.40 5.08
C PRO A 66 11.83 -13.81 4.75
N GLY A 67 12.75 -14.61 4.20
CA GLY A 67 14.07 -14.14 3.79
C GLY A 67 14.06 -13.16 2.61
N ASP A 68 12.99 -13.11 1.82
CA ASP A 68 12.87 -12.17 0.69
C ASP A 68 12.58 -10.73 1.17
N VAL A 69 12.14 -10.58 2.43
CA VAL A 69 11.72 -9.29 2.97
C VAL A 69 12.90 -8.34 3.13
N ASP A 70 14.09 -8.81 3.47
CA ASP A 70 15.26 -7.93 3.68
C ASP A 70 15.73 -7.27 2.38
N GLU A 71 15.75 -8.06 1.29
CA GLU A 71 16.04 -7.56 -0.05
C GLU A 71 14.98 -6.54 -0.49
N PHE A 72 13.71 -6.86 -0.25
CA PHE A 72 12.61 -5.97 -0.59
C PHE A 72 12.64 -4.67 0.22
N VAL A 73 12.88 -4.71 1.53
CA VAL A 73 13.01 -3.51 2.37
C VAL A 73 14.15 -2.63 1.88
N SER A 74 15.28 -3.23 1.49
CA SER A 74 16.41 -2.51 0.92
C SER A 74 16.05 -1.84 -0.42
N ALA A 75 15.33 -2.53 -1.29
CA ALA A 75 14.83 -1.98 -2.55
C ALA A 75 13.78 -0.88 -2.33
N LEU A 76 12.88 -1.08 -1.37
CA LEU A 76 11.83 -0.14 -1.00
C LEU A 76 12.40 1.19 -0.54
N ARG A 77 13.46 1.19 0.28
CA ARG A 77 14.16 2.42 0.72
C ARG A 77 14.76 3.24 -0.44
N ARG A 78 14.97 2.63 -1.60
CA ARG A 78 15.50 3.30 -2.82
C ARG A 78 14.39 3.75 -3.78
N LEU A 79 13.15 3.36 -3.55
CA LEU A 79 12.02 3.81 -4.36
C LEU A 79 11.67 5.26 -4.01
N SER A 80 11.29 6.00 -5.05
CA SER A 80 10.71 7.34 -4.93
C SER A 80 9.30 7.30 -5.50
N PRO A 81 8.33 8.01 -4.91
CA PRO A 81 7.05 8.26 -5.54
C PRO A 81 7.28 8.95 -6.88
N ALA A 82 6.71 8.38 -7.93
CA ALA A 82 6.72 8.94 -9.28
C ALA A 82 5.38 8.56 -9.92
N GLY A 83 4.61 9.57 -10.34
CA GLY A 83 3.26 9.37 -10.87
C GLY A 83 2.42 10.63 -10.69
N SER A 84 1.56 10.92 -11.67
CA SER A 84 0.73 12.13 -11.69
C SER A 84 -0.75 11.87 -11.39
N GLN A 85 -1.14 10.61 -11.19
CA GLN A 85 -2.52 10.18 -11.00
C GLN A 85 -2.62 9.04 -9.99
N THR A 86 -3.79 8.93 -9.35
CA THR A 86 -4.12 7.86 -8.40
C THR A 86 -5.33 7.10 -8.93
N ARG A 87 -5.10 5.90 -9.47
CA ARG A 87 -6.12 5.06 -10.13
C ARG A 87 -6.31 3.70 -9.44
N PRO A 88 -6.87 3.66 -8.21
CA PRO A 88 -6.92 2.46 -7.40
C PRO A 88 -7.83 1.37 -7.99
N GLY A 89 -8.97 1.74 -8.60
CA GLY A 89 -9.87 0.78 -9.24
C GLY A 89 -9.24 0.07 -10.43
N ALA A 90 -8.54 0.80 -11.30
CA ALA A 90 -7.80 0.21 -12.42
C ALA A 90 -6.67 -0.70 -11.94
N ALA A 91 -5.95 -0.31 -10.89
CA ALA A 91 -4.90 -1.13 -10.30
C ALA A 91 -5.43 -2.43 -9.69
N LEU A 92 -6.55 -2.36 -8.97
CA LEU A 92 -7.16 -3.55 -8.40
C LEU A 92 -7.62 -4.51 -9.50
N ARG A 93 -8.33 -4.03 -10.53
CA ARG A 93 -8.76 -4.86 -11.67
C ARG A 93 -7.57 -5.53 -12.35
N HIS A 94 -6.48 -4.80 -12.57
CA HIS A 94 -5.25 -5.35 -13.12
C HIS A 94 -4.68 -6.50 -12.27
N VAL A 95 -4.67 -6.35 -10.95
CA VAL A 95 -4.21 -7.41 -10.03
C VAL A 95 -5.18 -8.60 -10.08
N LEU A 96 -6.49 -8.39 -9.98
CA LEU A 96 -7.47 -9.48 -10.03
C LEU A 96 -7.38 -10.28 -11.34
N ASP A 97 -7.20 -9.61 -12.47
CA ASP A 97 -7.04 -10.26 -13.77
C ASP A 97 -5.79 -11.16 -13.84
N GLN A 98 -4.70 -10.79 -13.17
CA GLN A 98 -3.48 -11.62 -13.10
C GLN A 98 -3.65 -12.89 -12.26
N PHE A 99 -4.67 -12.96 -11.41
CA PHE A 99 -4.90 -14.07 -10.50
C PHE A 99 -6.15 -14.88 -10.86
N ARG A 100 -6.77 -14.66 -12.03
CA ARG A 100 -7.88 -15.50 -12.51
C ARG A 100 -7.48 -16.98 -12.51
N GLY A 101 -8.31 -17.81 -11.88
CA GLY A 101 -8.04 -19.25 -11.73
C GLY A 101 -7.02 -19.63 -10.65
N THR A 102 -6.48 -18.67 -9.89
CA THR A 102 -5.64 -18.91 -8.71
C THR A 102 -6.32 -18.32 -7.47
N PRO A 103 -6.45 -19.06 -6.35
CA PRO A 103 -7.04 -18.51 -5.14
C PRO A 103 -6.19 -17.36 -4.59
N LEU A 104 -6.77 -16.16 -4.53
CA LEU A 104 -6.17 -14.98 -3.92
C LEU A 104 -6.75 -14.80 -2.52
N ALA A 105 -5.90 -14.88 -1.49
CA ALA A 105 -6.34 -14.85 -0.09
C ALA A 105 -6.95 -13.49 0.31
N ALA A 106 -6.30 -12.40 -0.11
CA ALA A 106 -6.74 -11.03 0.15
C ALA A 106 -5.96 -10.03 -0.73
N VAL A 107 -6.46 -8.80 -0.80
CA VAL A 107 -5.72 -7.63 -1.31
C VAL A 107 -5.66 -6.57 -0.22
N ILE A 108 -4.47 -6.03 0.05
CA ILE A 108 -4.28 -4.88 0.95
C ILE A 108 -3.92 -3.67 0.09
N VAL A 109 -4.74 -2.63 0.11
CA VAL A 109 -4.54 -1.40 -0.64
C VAL A 109 -4.11 -0.31 0.32
N LEU A 110 -2.86 0.13 0.19
CA LEU A 110 -2.33 1.30 0.89
C LEU A 110 -2.49 2.51 -0.04
N SER A 111 -3.31 3.48 0.33
CA SER A 111 -3.56 4.69 -0.48
C SER A 111 -3.73 5.92 0.42
N ASP A 112 -3.31 7.08 -0.07
CA ASP A 112 -3.31 8.36 0.63
C ASP A 112 -4.45 9.30 0.23
N GLY A 113 -5.33 8.91 -0.69
CA GLY A 113 -6.41 9.79 -1.12
C GLY A 113 -7.41 9.22 -2.13
N VAL A 114 -8.34 10.09 -2.50
CA VAL A 114 -9.47 9.88 -3.41
C VAL A 114 -8.97 9.70 -4.85
N THR A 115 -9.65 8.84 -5.60
CA THR A 115 -9.41 8.64 -7.04
C THR A 115 -9.38 9.97 -7.81
N THR A 116 -8.33 10.19 -8.62
CA THR A 116 -8.17 11.45 -9.37
C THR A 116 -8.90 11.46 -10.73
N THR A 117 -9.46 10.32 -11.14
CA THR A 117 -10.07 10.11 -12.46
C THR A 117 -11.60 10.00 -12.45
N GLY A 118 -12.24 9.89 -11.27
CA GLY A 118 -13.70 9.87 -11.10
C GLY A 118 -14.25 8.60 -10.39
N PRO A 119 -15.57 8.56 -10.09
CA PRO A 119 -16.19 7.50 -9.29
C PRO A 119 -16.04 6.07 -9.82
N ALA A 120 -15.99 5.89 -11.14
CA ALA A 120 -15.83 4.58 -11.80
C ALA A 120 -14.45 3.92 -11.57
N ASP A 121 -13.46 4.72 -11.21
CA ASP A 121 -12.11 4.26 -10.83
C ASP A 121 -11.94 4.15 -9.30
N SER A 122 -13.05 4.18 -8.55
CA SER A 122 -13.02 3.92 -7.10
C SER A 122 -12.72 2.45 -6.79
N LEU A 123 -12.18 2.21 -5.60
CA LEU A 123 -11.94 0.85 -5.11
C LEU A 123 -13.26 0.08 -4.93
N ALA A 124 -14.33 0.77 -4.49
CA ALA A 124 -15.66 0.21 -4.29
C ALA A 124 -16.23 -0.41 -5.57
N GLU A 125 -16.13 0.30 -6.69
CA GLU A 125 -16.57 -0.21 -8.00
C GLU A 125 -15.72 -1.39 -8.51
N ALA A 126 -14.47 -1.51 -8.07
CA ALA A 126 -13.59 -2.61 -8.46
C ALA A 126 -13.82 -3.89 -7.63
N VAL A 127 -14.43 -3.79 -6.45
CA VAL A 127 -14.76 -4.94 -5.57
C VAL A 127 -16.22 -5.36 -5.63
N ALA A 128 -17.07 -4.67 -6.40
CA ALA A 128 -18.51 -4.93 -6.50
C ALA A 128 -18.87 -6.23 -7.28
N THR A 129 -17.95 -7.20 -7.37
CA THR A 129 -18.15 -8.50 -8.02
C THR A 129 -18.19 -9.60 -6.98
N ASP A 130 -19.07 -10.59 -7.17
CA ASP A 130 -19.26 -11.73 -6.25
C ASP A 130 -18.00 -12.60 -6.09
N GLU A 131 -17.05 -12.49 -7.02
CA GLU A 131 -15.79 -13.26 -7.01
C GLU A 131 -14.60 -12.49 -6.41
N ALA A 132 -14.80 -11.26 -5.92
CA ALA A 132 -13.72 -10.48 -5.35
C ALA A 132 -13.21 -11.11 -4.04
N PRO A 133 -11.88 -11.26 -3.85
CA PRO A 133 -11.33 -11.65 -2.56
C PRO A 133 -11.52 -10.51 -1.54
N PRO A 134 -11.33 -10.77 -0.24
CA PRO A 134 -11.30 -9.71 0.77
C PRO A 134 -10.33 -8.58 0.39
N VAL A 135 -10.82 -7.34 0.36
CA VAL A 135 -10.01 -6.15 0.08
C VAL A 135 -9.99 -5.23 1.31
N PHE A 136 -8.78 -4.98 1.82
CA PHE A 136 -8.54 -4.11 2.97
C PHE A 136 -7.96 -2.78 2.49
N ALA A 137 -8.72 -1.69 2.64
CA ALA A 137 -8.25 -0.35 2.33
C ALA A 137 -7.64 0.31 3.57
N VAL A 138 -6.36 0.68 3.49
CA VAL A 138 -5.63 1.39 4.55
C VAL A 138 -5.32 2.80 4.06
N GLY A 139 -5.97 3.77 4.66
CA GLY A 139 -5.75 5.20 4.40
C GLY A 139 -4.48 5.70 5.08
N LEU A 140 -3.56 6.29 4.31
CA LEU A 140 -2.27 6.74 4.84
C LEU A 140 -2.24 8.21 5.33
N GLY A 141 -3.31 8.99 5.07
CA GLY A 141 -3.53 10.32 5.69
C GLY A 141 -2.52 11.44 5.30
N SER A 142 -2.83 12.71 5.64
CA SER A 142 -2.08 13.90 5.18
C SER A 142 -1.05 14.46 6.18
N PRO A 143 0.16 14.83 5.74
CA PRO A 143 0.97 15.88 6.36
C PRO A 143 0.40 17.27 5.97
N ALA A 144 -0.37 17.87 6.88
CA ALA A 144 -1.01 19.19 6.76
C ALA A 144 -1.95 19.41 5.54
N ALA A 145 -2.82 20.43 5.62
CA ALA A 145 -3.69 20.88 4.51
C ALA A 145 -2.89 21.77 3.51
N PRO A 146 -3.31 21.94 2.25
CA PRO A 146 -2.82 23.05 1.41
C PRO A 146 -3.18 24.42 1.99
#